data_AF-X6MXU9-F1
#
_entry.id   AF-X6MXU9-F1
#
_cell.length_a   1.000
_cell.length_b   1.000
_cell.length_c   1.000
_cell.angle_alpha   90.00
_cell.angle_beta   90.00
_cell.angle_gamma   90.00
#
_symmetry.space_group_name_H-M   'P 1'
#
loop_
_entity.id
_entity.type
_entity.pdbx_description
1 polymer ?
#
loop_
_entity_poly.entity_id
_entity_poly.type
_entity_poly.pdbx_seq_one_letter_code
_entity_poly.pdbx_strand_id
1 'polypeptide(L)'
;MNITTNRNENMALVVSEKGVNTVIRHWIRVLNVKVGWIHDFDKVVFNYVKRSICKLCSESQLKEFLMSTHSKQTRYFKLLKTLQTQGAAVRSVKFSADGRTIVSSERVIRLWDVASGNIIQTFSGHSGSINAVKFSPDENIIASGADDNTIRLWDVKSKHEVAKIQGEVYTWDVNFSPDGKYLVSSSSQNRIPLWDLKSGSIVGSFIGHSGGINNVQFSSDGQMIVSSSLDKTIGIWDVHSRERLKELIGHNDMVIRAEFSPDNRFVVSCSSDRTIRIWNVGSGKEVKKIEGHSGIISAVKYFPDGNTIASCSSDKTIRLWDVKSGREIQKLEGHFRWITGIDISSDGHTIVSGSSDFTIRLWSDSISSNK
;
A
#
# COMPACT_ATOMS: atom_id res chain seq x y z
N MET A 1 -26.13 25.19 -34.41
CA MET A 1 -27.38 24.42 -34.25
C MET A 1 -28.31 24.95 -35.31
N ASN A 2 -28.47 24.28 -36.45
CA ASN A 2 -29.41 24.71 -37.49
C ASN A 2 -30.63 23.79 -37.40
N ILE A 3 -31.77 24.37 -37.07
CA ILE A 3 -33.06 23.67 -36.99
C ILE A 3 -33.88 24.19 -38.16
N THR A 4 -34.02 23.40 -39.22
CA THR A 4 -35.01 23.63 -40.27
C THR A 4 -36.26 22.86 -39.90
N THR A 5 -37.35 23.57 -39.62
CA THR A 5 -38.66 23.00 -39.35
C THR A 5 -39.43 22.85 -40.66
N ASN A 6 -39.64 21.62 -41.11
CA ASN A 6 -40.66 21.34 -42.12
C ASN A 6 -41.87 20.73 -41.40
N ARG A 7 -43.04 21.36 -41.56
CA ARG A 7 -44.31 20.92 -40.99
C ARG A 7 -44.83 19.75 -41.84
N ASN A 8 -44.71 18.55 -41.29
CA ASN A 8 -45.64 17.42 -41.37
C ASN A 8 -44.86 16.09 -41.31
N GLU A 9 -45.40 15.17 -40.53
CA GLU A 9 -44.97 13.77 -40.31
C GLU A 9 -43.88 13.53 -39.25
N ASN A 10 -44.21 12.58 -38.35
CA ASN A 10 -43.43 11.96 -37.27
C ASN A 10 -41.99 12.46 -37.05
N MET A 11 -41.81 13.29 -36.02
CA MET A 11 -40.49 13.73 -35.53
C MET A 11 -39.69 12.55 -34.94
N ALA A 12 -38.95 11.83 -35.77
CA ALA A 12 -37.71 11.20 -35.34
C ALA A 12 -36.63 12.29 -35.30
N LEU A 13 -36.33 12.77 -34.10
CA LEU A 13 -35.21 13.69 -33.86
C LEU A 13 -33.91 12.95 -34.18
N VAL A 14 -33.41 13.09 -35.41
CA VAL A 14 -32.06 12.60 -35.78
C VAL A 14 -31.05 13.56 -35.18
N VAL A 15 -30.72 13.34 -33.91
CA VAL A 15 -29.62 14.04 -33.24
C VAL A 15 -28.33 13.36 -33.69
N SER A 16 -27.42 14.13 -34.29
CA SER A 16 -26.11 13.60 -34.65
C SER A 16 -25.37 13.08 -33.41
N GLU A 17 -24.52 12.09 -33.57
CA GLU A 17 -23.76 11.44 -32.49
C GLU A 17 -22.96 12.46 -31.63
N LYS A 18 -22.50 13.56 -32.25
CA LYS A 18 -21.88 14.70 -31.57
C LYS A 18 -22.88 15.47 -30.69
N GLY A 19 -24.13 15.60 -31.12
CA GLY A 19 -25.22 16.23 -30.37
C GLY A 19 -25.59 15.44 -29.12
N VAL A 20 -25.73 14.10 -29.23
CA VAL A 20 -26.02 13.21 -28.09
C VAL A 20 -24.91 13.31 -27.04
N ASN A 21 -23.64 13.24 -27.46
CA ASN A 21 -22.49 13.38 -26.56
C ASN A 21 -22.42 14.75 -25.86
N THR A 22 -22.86 15.81 -26.54
CA THR A 22 -22.87 17.16 -25.96
C THR A 22 -23.98 17.30 -24.91
N VAL A 23 -25.15 16.73 -25.17
CA VAL A 23 -26.27 16.70 -24.22
C VAL A 23 -25.92 15.88 -22.99
N ILE A 24 -25.30 14.69 -23.15
CA ILE A 24 -24.88 13.87 -21.99
C ILE A 24 -23.82 14.59 -21.15
N ARG A 25 -22.81 15.22 -21.78
CA ARG A 25 -21.80 16.01 -21.05
C ARG A 25 -22.42 17.21 -20.32
N HIS A 26 -23.38 17.87 -20.95
CA HIS A 26 -24.11 18.99 -20.33
C HIS A 26 -24.92 18.49 -19.12
N TRP A 27 -25.62 17.36 -19.25
CA TRP A 27 -26.37 16.75 -18.14
C TRP A 27 -25.48 16.27 -17.00
N ILE A 28 -24.30 15.70 -17.27
CA ILE A 28 -23.31 15.34 -16.23
C ILE A 28 -22.79 16.59 -15.51
N ARG A 29 -22.61 17.71 -16.23
CA ARG A 29 -22.24 19.00 -15.64
C ARG A 29 -23.34 19.63 -14.80
N VAL A 30 -24.59 19.49 -15.23
CA VAL A 30 -25.77 20.06 -14.55
C VAL A 30 -26.16 19.21 -13.34
N LEU A 31 -26.10 17.89 -13.46
CA LEU A 31 -26.24 16.93 -12.35
C LEU A 31 -24.94 16.81 -11.56
N ASN A 32 -24.34 17.95 -11.18
CA ASN A 32 -23.17 18.02 -10.29
C ASN A 32 -23.51 17.52 -8.85
N VAL A 33 -24.09 16.33 -8.76
CA VAL A 33 -24.20 15.53 -7.56
C VAL A 33 -22.78 15.11 -7.24
N LYS A 34 -22.27 15.62 -6.11
CA LYS A 34 -21.04 15.19 -5.47
C LYS A 34 -20.95 13.65 -5.53
N VAL A 35 -20.18 13.12 -6.48
CA VAL A 35 -19.96 11.67 -6.60
C VAL A 35 -18.92 11.29 -5.55
N GLY A 36 -19.38 11.24 -4.31
CA GLY A 36 -18.88 10.35 -3.29
C GLY A 36 -19.95 9.30 -3.06
N TRP A 37 -19.63 8.04 -3.37
CA TRP A 37 -20.24 6.86 -2.77
C TRP A 37 -21.76 6.68 -2.87
N ILE A 38 -22.26 6.04 -3.93
CA ILE A 38 -23.57 5.37 -3.86
C ILE A 38 -23.52 4.07 -4.69
N HIS A 39 -23.57 2.92 -4.00
CA HIS A 39 -23.68 1.58 -4.60
C HIS A 39 -25.03 1.35 -5.34
N ASP A 40 -25.98 2.28 -5.22
CA ASP A 40 -27.28 2.31 -5.92
C ASP A 40 -27.33 3.27 -7.13
N PHE A 41 -26.22 3.96 -7.46
CA PHE A 41 -26.17 4.88 -8.60
C PHE A 41 -26.46 4.15 -9.93
N ASP A 42 -26.08 2.87 -10.03
CA ASP A 42 -26.20 2.06 -11.24
C ASP A 42 -27.60 1.59 -11.60
N LYS A 43 -28.58 1.60 -10.67
CA LYS A 43 -29.96 1.21 -11.02
C LYS A 43 -30.87 2.41 -11.16
N VAL A 44 -30.76 3.40 -10.29
CA VAL A 44 -31.65 4.57 -10.32
C VAL A 44 -31.25 5.54 -11.42
N VAL A 45 -29.96 5.86 -11.53
CA VAL A 45 -29.47 6.73 -12.62
C VAL A 45 -29.56 5.99 -13.94
N PHE A 46 -29.22 4.69 -14.01
CA PHE A 46 -29.44 3.91 -15.22
C PHE A 46 -30.91 3.87 -15.63
N ASN A 47 -31.86 3.63 -14.72
CA ASN A 47 -33.29 3.64 -15.09
C ASN A 47 -33.82 5.04 -15.42
N TYR A 48 -33.31 6.10 -14.79
CA TYR A 48 -33.70 7.49 -15.06
C TYR A 48 -33.12 8.00 -16.39
N VAL A 49 -31.85 7.70 -16.65
CA VAL A 49 -31.16 7.97 -17.92
C VAL A 49 -31.75 7.11 -19.03
N LYS A 50 -32.06 5.83 -18.77
CA LYS A 50 -32.77 4.93 -19.70
C LYS A 50 -34.14 5.50 -20.05
N ARG A 51 -34.95 5.93 -19.07
CA ARG A 51 -36.26 6.57 -19.33
C ARG A 51 -36.15 7.87 -20.15
N SER A 52 -35.10 8.65 -19.93
CA SER A 52 -34.92 9.95 -20.58
C SER A 52 -34.20 9.88 -21.94
N ILE A 53 -33.32 8.90 -22.15
CA ILE A 53 -32.42 8.79 -23.32
C ILE A 53 -32.80 7.62 -24.25
N CYS A 54 -33.67 6.68 -23.86
CA CYS A 54 -34.14 5.59 -24.76
C CYS A 54 -34.83 6.08 -26.04
N LYS A 55 -35.17 7.37 -26.16
CA LYS A 55 -35.65 7.96 -27.42
C LYS A 55 -34.51 8.43 -28.37
N LEU A 56 -33.26 8.45 -27.92
CA LEU A 56 -32.13 9.13 -28.58
C LEU A 56 -30.89 8.25 -28.82
N CYS A 57 -30.73 7.09 -28.17
CA CYS A 57 -29.68 6.12 -28.50
C CYS A 57 -30.05 4.68 -28.09
N SER A 58 -29.39 3.68 -28.70
CA SER A 58 -29.60 2.27 -28.36
C SER A 58 -28.94 1.88 -27.03
N GLU A 59 -29.40 0.79 -26.41
CA GLU A 59 -28.81 0.27 -25.17
C GLU A 59 -27.32 -0.09 -25.33
N SER A 60 -26.91 -0.52 -26.53
CA SER A 60 -25.51 -0.79 -26.87
C SER A 60 -24.66 0.50 -26.87
N GLN A 61 -25.15 1.58 -27.48
CA GLN A 61 -24.46 2.88 -27.51
C GLN A 61 -24.34 3.51 -26.12
N LEU A 62 -25.36 3.37 -25.28
CA LEU A 62 -25.31 3.85 -23.89
C LEU A 62 -24.28 3.06 -23.07
N LYS A 63 -24.23 1.73 -23.24
CA LYS A 63 -23.21 0.88 -22.59
C LYS A 63 -21.81 1.23 -23.07
N GLU A 64 -21.61 1.43 -24.37
CA GLU A 64 -20.33 1.80 -24.96
C GLU A 64 -19.88 3.21 -24.52
N PHE A 65 -20.82 4.17 -24.40
CA PHE A 65 -20.56 5.49 -23.85
C PHE A 65 -20.23 5.45 -22.35
N LEU A 66 -20.97 4.68 -21.55
CA LEU A 66 -20.70 4.50 -20.13
C LEU A 66 -19.36 3.80 -19.93
N MET A 67 -19.03 2.78 -20.71
CA MET A 67 -17.74 2.08 -20.67
C MET A 67 -16.57 2.98 -21.13
N SER A 68 -16.77 3.84 -22.13
CA SER A 68 -15.75 4.78 -22.59
C SER A 68 -15.56 5.97 -21.65
N THR A 69 -16.61 6.40 -20.93
CA THR A 69 -16.52 7.42 -19.88
C THR A 69 -16.11 6.87 -18.50
N HIS A 70 -16.34 5.57 -18.23
CA HIS A 70 -15.84 4.81 -17.08
C HIS A 70 -14.55 4.04 -17.38
N SER A 71 -13.75 4.47 -18.36
CA SER A 71 -12.43 3.88 -18.65
C SER A 71 -11.39 4.04 -17.52
N LYS A 72 -11.80 4.52 -16.33
CA LYS A 72 -11.11 4.24 -15.08
C LYS A 72 -11.84 3.13 -14.36
N GLN A 73 -11.47 1.86 -14.62
CA GLN A 73 -11.80 0.76 -13.73
C GLN A 73 -11.39 1.18 -12.31
N THR A 74 -12.38 1.54 -11.50
CA THR A 74 -12.11 1.96 -10.12
C THR A 74 -12.03 0.66 -9.34
N ARG A 75 -10.80 0.27 -8.96
CA ARG A 75 -10.56 -0.93 -8.14
C ARG A 75 -11.37 -0.80 -6.86
N TYR A 76 -12.24 -1.76 -6.58
CA TYR A 76 -13.08 -1.76 -5.39
C TYR A 76 -12.82 -3.02 -4.58
N PHE A 77 -12.05 -2.87 -3.51
CA PHE A 77 -11.61 -3.97 -2.67
C PHE A 77 -12.71 -4.41 -1.71
N LYS A 78 -12.90 -5.72 -1.57
CA LYS A 78 -13.78 -6.32 -0.55
C LYS A 78 -13.01 -7.35 0.25
N LEU A 79 -13.44 -7.58 1.49
CA LEU A 79 -12.89 -8.65 2.32
C LEU A 79 -13.10 -9.99 1.60
N LEU A 80 -12.00 -10.62 1.21
CA LEU A 80 -11.98 -11.92 0.56
C LEU A 80 -11.88 -13.04 1.61
N LYS A 81 -10.96 -12.90 2.57
CA LYS A 81 -10.67 -13.93 3.56
C LYS A 81 -10.14 -13.34 4.85
N THR A 82 -10.45 -13.99 5.97
CA THR A 82 -9.86 -13.71 7.29
C THR A 82 -9.11 -14.93 7.78
N LEU A 83 -7.82 -14.77 8.08
CA LEU A 83 -6.97 -15.78 8.70
C LEU A 83 -6.85 -15.46 10.19
N GLN A 84 -7.12 -16.45 11.04
CA GLN A 84 -7.02 -16.31 12.48
C GLN A 84 -5.61 -16.67 12.93
N THR A 85 -5.00 -15.79 13.71
CA THR A 85 -3.74 -16.09 14.36
C THR A 85 -4.00 -16.71 15.72
N GLN A 86 -3.06 -17.51 16.23
CA GLN A 86 -3.23 -18.27 17.48
C GLN A 86 -3.07 -17.37 18.73
N GLY A 87 -3.89 -16.32 18.83
CA GLY A 87 -3.97 -15.43 20.01
C GLY A 87 -2.83 -14.41 20.13
N ALA A 88 -2.14 -14.08 19.04
CA ALA A 88 -1.04 -13.13 19.05
C ALA A 88 -1.24 -12.01 18.03
N ALA A 89 -0.90 -10.77 18.42
CA ALA A 89 -0.99 -9.61 17.56
C ALA A 89 -0.04 -9.77 16.38
N VAL A 90 -0.56 -9.54 15.17
CA VAL A 90 0.28 -9.47 13.98
C VAL A 90 0.99 -8.12 14.00
N ARG A 91 2.30 -8.08 13.75
CA ARG A 91 3.09 -6.84 13.73
C ARG A 91 3.56 -6.47 12.32
N SER A 92 3.83 -7.46 11.48
CA SER A 92 4.18 -7.28 10.07
C SER A 92 3.58 -8.39 9.22
N VAL A 93 3.22 -8.05 7.99
CA VAL A 93 2.72 -8.95 6.95
C VAL A 93 3.34 -8.57 5.61
N LYS A 94 3.75 -9.58 4.82
CA LYS A 94 4.33 -9.40 3.49
C LYS A 94 3.86 -10.51 2.55
N PHE A 95 3.57 -10.17 1.30
CA PHE A 95 3.40 -11.16 0.24
C PHE A 95 4.76 -11.68 -0.25
N SER A 96 4.79 -12.92 -0.74
CA SER A 96 5.84 -13.36 -1.66
C SER A 96 5.68 -12.66 -3.01
N ALA A 97 6.76 -12.54 -3.79
CA ALA A 97 6.73 -11.89 -5.10
C ALA A 97 5.65 -12.45 -6.07
N ASP A 98 5.34 -13.75 -5.99
CA ASP A 98 4.32 -14.42 -6.80
C ASP A 98 2.88 -14.25 -6.26
N GLY A 99 2.71 -13.63 -5.09
CA GLY A 99 1.42 -13.42 -4.42
C GLY A 99 0.75 -14.69 -3.90
N ARG A 100 1.41 -15.86 -3.95
CA ARG A 100 0.81 -17.14 -3.52
C ARG A 100 0.93 -17.38 -2.03
N THR A 101 1.92 -16.76 -1.39
CA THR A 101 2.17 -16.92 0.03
C THR A 101 2.24 -15.58 0.76
N ILE A 102 1.99 -15.62 2.06
CA ILE A 102 2.15 -14.48 2.97
C ILE A 102 3.06 -14.91 4.09
N VAL A 103 4.01 -14.06 4.48
CA VAL A 103 4.72 -14.18 5.74
C VAL A 103 4.15 -13.18 6.75
N SER A 104 3.87 -13.65 7.97
CA SER A 104 3.41 -12.80 9.08
C SER A 104 4.34 -12.91 10.29
N SER A 105 4.47 -11.80 11.02
CA SER A 105 5.17 -11.75 12.29
C SER A 105 4.21 -11.61 13.45
N GLU A 106 4.31 -12.52 14.41
CA GLU A 106 3.55 -12.52 15.66
C GLU A 106 4.51 -12.78 16.83
N ARG A 107 4.25 -13.80 17.68
CA ARG A 107 5.28 -14.40 18.55
C ARG A 107 6.23 -15.33 17.79
N VAL A 108 5.74 -15.87 16.68
CA VAL A 108 6.46 -16.72 15.74
C VAL A 108 6.26 -16.15 14.34
N ILE A 109 7.06 -16.60 13.39
CA ILE A 109 6.86 -16.28 11.98
C ILE A 109 6.00 -17.38 11.39
N ARG A 110 4.98 -17.02 10.62
CA ARG A 110 4.17 -18.00 9.89
C ARG A 110 4.18 -17.70 8.40
N LEU A 111 4.29 -18.76 7.61
CA LEU A 111 4.11 -18.73 6.18
C LEU A 111 2.73 -19.32 5.87
N TRP A 112 1.92 -18.57 5.15
CA TRP A 112 0.53 -18.91 4.84
C TRP A 112 0.37 -19.10 3.34
N ASP A 113 -0.44 -20.07 2.94
CA ASP A 113 -0.90 -20.21 1.56
C ASP A 113 -2.13 -19.31 1.36
N VAL A 114 -2.09 -18.42 0.36
CA VAL A 114 -3.14 -17.43 0.13
C VAL A 114 -4.45 -18.09 -0.31
N ALA A 115 -4.36 -19.11 -1.17
CA ALA A 115 -5.52 -19.77 -1.76
C ALA A 115 -6.34 -20.55 -0.72
N SER A 116 -5.68 -21.40 0.06
CA SER A 116 -6.31 -22.20 1.12
C SER A 116 -6.52 -21.39 2.40
N GLY A 117 -5.60 -20.49 2.76
CA GLY A 117 -5.56 -19.82 4.05
C GLY A 117 -4.88 -20.65 5.15
N ASN A 118 -4.26 -21.78 4.79
CA ASN A 118 -3.59 -22.66 5.73
C ASN A 118 -2.16 -22.19 6.01
N ILE A 119 -1.69 -22.51 7.22
CA ILE A 119 -0.28 -22.33 7.59
C ILE A 119 0.53 -23.42 6.88
N ILE A 120 1.48 -23.01 6.03
CA ILE A 120 2.45 -23.89 5.37
C ILE A 120 3.58 -24.22 6.34
N GLN A 121 4.11 -23.20 7.02
CA GLN A 121 5.26 -23.31 7.90
C GLN A 121 5.20 -22.36 9.09
N THR A 122 5.90 -22.72 10.16
CA THR A 122 6.08 -21.87 11.35
C THR A 122 7.56 -21.87 11.72
N PHE A 123 8.13 -20.69 11.91
CA PHE A 123 9.51 -20.49 12.34
C PHE A 123 9.52 -19.90 13.76
N SER A 124 10.23 -20.58 14.66
CA SER A 124 10.29 -20.27 16.09
C SER A 124 11.74 -20.20 16.53
N GLY A 125 12.07 -19.20 17.36
CA GLY A 125 13.41 -19.05 17.92
C GLY A 125 13.67 -17.69 18.56
N HIS A 126 12.93 -16.66 18.13
CA HIS A 126 12.92 -15.38 18.83
C HIS A 126 12.33 -15.50 20.24
N SER A 127 12.94 -14.82 21.20
CA SER A 127 12.45 -14.76 22.59
C SER A 127 11.64 -13.51 22.89
N GLY A 128 11.56 -12.57 21.94
CA GLY A 128 10.79 -11.33 22.01
C GLY A 128 9.77 -11.22 20.88
N SER A 129 8.95 -10.16 20.88
CA SER A 129 7.99 -9.91 19.80
C SER A 129 8.71 -9.65 18.49
N ILE A 130 8.20 -10.18 17.38
CA ILE A 130 8.82 -10.03 16.07
C ILE A 130 8.19 -8.82 15.38
N ASN A 131 8.98 -7.76 15.20
CA ASN A 131 8.51 -6.45 14.73
C ASN A 131 8.40 -6.38 13.21
N ALA A 132 9.31 -7.05 12.51
CA ALA A 132 9.36 -7.04 11.05
C ALA A 132 9.73 -8.42 10.50
N VAL A 133 9.16 -8.73 9.35
CA VAL A 133 9.51 -9.88 8.50
C VAL A 133 9.58 -9.41 7.06
N LYS A 134 10.51 -9.99 6.29
CA LYS A 134 10.70 -9.73 4.84
C LYS A 134 11.22 -10.97 4.14
N PHE A 135 10.76 -11.22 2.93
CA PHE A 135 11.43 -12.14 2.01
C PHE A 135 12.70 -11.50 1.44
N SER A 136 13.71 -12.31 1.18
CA SER A 136 14.83 -11.95 0.31
C SER A 136 14.36 -11.82 -1.14
N PRO A 137 15.07 -11.09 -2.01
CA PRO A 137 14.67 -10.91 -3.41
C PRO A 137 14.54 -12.22 -4.21
N ASP A 138 15.26 -13.27 -3.81
CA ASP A 138 15.19 -14.60 -4.41
C ASP A 138 14.14 -15.52 -3.72
N GLU A 139 13.41 -15.00 -2.73
CA GLU A 139 12.34 -15.67 -1.98
C GLU A 139 12.78 -16.93 -1.21
N ASN A 140 14.09 -17.20 -1.12
CA ASN A 140 14.61 -18.38 -0.42
C ASN A 140 14.81 -18.13 1.08
N ILE A 141 14.99 -16.88 1.49
CA ILE A 141 15.25 -16.48 2.88
C ILE A 141 14.14 -15.56 3.39
N ILE A 142 13.75 -15.73 4.65
CA ILE A 142 13.00 -14.72 5.41
C ILE A 142 13.96 -14.05 6.39
N ALA A 143 14.01 -12.73 6.43
CA ALA A 143 14.62 -11.98 7.53
C ALA A 143 13.56 -11.58 8.56
N SER A 144 13.92 -11.62 9.83
CA SER A 144 13.10 -11.11 10.92
C SER A 144 13.89 -10.29 11.92
N GLY A 145 13.32 -9.18 12.38
CA GLY A 145 13.85 -8.34 13.46
C GLY A 145 12.90 -8.34 14.65
N ALA A 146 13.43 -8.43 15.86
CA ALA A 146 12.62 -8.61 17.07
C ALA A 146 13.10 -7.82 18.30
N ASP A 147 12.26 -7.84 19.34
CA ASP A 147 12.52 -7.23 20.66
C ASP A 147 13.63 -7.95 21.45
N ASP A 148 14.10 -9.13 21.00
CA ASP A 148 15.21 -9.85 21.63
C ASP A 148 16.60 -9.37 21.17
N ASN A 149 16.63 -8.21 20.52
CA ASN A 149 17.83 -7.58 19.96
C ASN A 149 18.49 -8.39 18.84
N THR A 150 17.78 -9.34 18.23
CA THR A 150 18.34 -10.17 17.16
C THR A 150 17.65 -9.93 15.83
N ILE A 151 18.44 -10.05 14.77
CA ILE A 151 17.96 -10.27 13.41
C ILE A 151 18.25 -11.72 13.07
N ARG A 152 17.25 -12.45 12.58
CA ARG A 152 17.39 -13.86 12.19
C ARG A 152 17.05 -14.04 10.73
N LEU A 153 17.79 -14.91 10.07
CA LEU A 153 17.57 -15.32 8.70
C LEU A 153 17.12 -16.78 8.69
N TRP A 154 16.05 -17.07 7.98
CA TRP A 154 15.41 -18.37 7.95
C TRP A 154 15.35 -18.86 6.52
N ASP A 155 15.83 -20.08 6.26
CA ASP A 155 15.64 -20.70 4.96
C ASP A 155 14.21 -21.22 4.82
N VAL A 156 13.52 -20.76 3.78
CA VAL A 156 12.09 -21.01 3.54
C VAL A 156 11.82 -22.48 3.25
N LYS A 157 12.76 -23.24 2.69
CA LYS A 157 12.53 -24.65 2.33
C LYS A 157 12.78 -25.60 3.49
N SER A 158 13.91 -25.42 4.17
CA SER A 158 14.40 -26.29 5.24
C SER A 158 13.83 -25.93 6.62
N LYS A 159 13.28 -24.72 6.79
CA LYS A 159 12.76 -24.18 8.05
C LYS A 159 13.83 -23.88 9.10
N HIS A 160 15.10 -24.01 8.73
CA HIS A 160 16.21 -23.77 9.65
C HIS A 160 16.65 -22.32 9.64
N GLU A 161 17.09 -21.85 10.81
CA GLU A 161 17.81 -20.61 10.93
C GLU A 161 19.17 -20.76 10.23
N VAL A 162 19.42 -19.92 9.22
CA VAL A 162 20.70 -19.90 8.49
C VAL A 162 21.70 -18.94 9.10
N ALA A 163 21.22 -17.87 9.74
CA ALA A 163 22.07 -16.92 10.42
C ALA A 163 21.31 -16.20 11.54
N LYS A 164 22.07 -15.84 12.57
CA LYS A 164 21.62 -14.98 13.66
C LYS A 164 22.60 -13.84 13.85
N ILE A 165 22.10 -12.63 13.66
CA ILE A 165 22.83 -11.39 13.85
C ILE A 165 22.42 -10.82 15.20
N GLN A 166 23.40 -10.68 16.10
CA GLN A 166 23.19 -10.05 17.40
C GLN A 166 23.31 -8.53 17.23
N GLY A 167 22.17 -7.85 17.31
CA GLY A 167 22.12 -6.40 17.47
C GLY A 167 22.34 -5.98 18.92
N GLU A 168 22.61 -4.70 19.12
CA GLU A 168 22.80 -4.11 20.44
C GLU A 168 21.48 -3.81 21.16
N VAL A 169 20.40 -3.57 20.40
CA VAL A 169 19.06 -3.21 20.89
C VAL A 169 17.97 -3.82 20.01
N TYR A 170 16.71 -3.68 20.42
CA TYR A 170 15.55 -4.22 19.71
C TYR A 170 15.50 -3.69 18.27
N THR A 171 15.16 -4.58 17.34
CA THR A 171 15.07 -4.27 15.92
C THR A 171 13.61 -4.00 15.54
N TRP A 172 13.34 -2.84 14.96
CA TRP A 172 11.99 -2.43 14.55
C TRP A 172 11.69 -2.76 13.09
N ASP A 173 12.70 -2.76 12.23
CA ASP A 173 12.55 -3.10 10.82
C ASP A 173 13.81 -3.72 10.22
N VAL A 174 13.64 -4.47 9.14
CA VAL A 174 14.70 -5.09 8.35
C VAL A 174 14.38 -4.99 6.87
N ASN A 175 15.39 -4.85 6.01
CA ASN A 175 15.19 -4.77 4.57
C ASN A 175 16.43 -5.28 3.80
N PHE A 176 16.19 -6.08 2.76
CA PHE A 176 17.25 -6.58 1.88
C PHE A 176 17.57 -5.56 0.78
N SER A 177 18.83 -5.49 0.35
CA SER A 177 19.15 -4.86 -0.93
C SER A 177 18.51 -5.64 -2.08
N PRO A 178 18.13 -5.00 -3.21
CA PRO A 178 17.52 -5.70 -4.35
C PRO A 178 18.39 -6.80 -4.95
N ASP A 179 19.71 -6.70 -4.82
CA ASP A 179 20.65 -7.74 -5.26
C ASP A 179 20.86 -8.87 -4.24
N GLY A 180 20.19 -8.80 -3.08
CA GLY A 180 20.22 -9.83 -2.03
C GLY A 180 21.54 -9.95 -1.29
N LYS A 181 22.51 -9.04 -1.50
CA LYS A 181 23.84 -9.13 -0.87
C LYS A 181 23.90 -8.44 0.49
N TYR A 182 23.08 -7.42 0.69
CA TYR A 182 23.10 -6.62 1.90
C TYR A 182 21.75 -6.64 2.62
N LEU A 183 21.82 -6.33 3.90
CA LEU A 183 20.65 -6.08 4.74
C LEU A 183 20.86 -4.79 5.52
N VAL A 184 19.79 -4.03 5.69
CA VAL A 184 19.73 -2.89 6.62
C VAL A 184 18.68 -3.16 7.68
N SER A 185 18.90 -2.59 8.85
CA SER A 185 17.98 -2.72 9.98
C SER A 185 17.78 -1.39 10.69
N SER A 186 16.63 -1.26 11.35
CA SER A 186 16.28 -0.07 12.12
C SER A 186 16.04 -0.42 13.59
N SER A 187 16.35 0.52 14.49
CA SER A 187 16.28 0.32 15.94
C SER A 187 16.14 1.66 16.66
N SER A 188 16.14 1.66 17.99
CA SER A 188 16.22 2.90 18.78
C SER A 188 17.55 3.64 18.64
N GLN A 189 18.55 3.07 17.98
CA GLN A 189 19.81 3.77 17.71
C GLN A 189 19.64 4.77 16.58
N ASN A 190 20.47 5.80 16.63
CA ASN A 190 20.48 6.90 15.64
C ASN A 190 21.32 6.55 14.39
N ARG A 191 21.53 5.26 14.12
CA ARG A 191 22.33 4.76 12.98
C ARG A 191 21.63 3.57 12.31
N ILE A 192 21.78 3.48 11.00
CA ILE A 192 21.32 2.35 10.18
C ILE A 192 22.55 1.49 9.84
N PRO A 193 22.76 0.32 10.45
CA PRO A 193 23.84 -0.56 10.04
C PRO A 193 23.54 -1.21 8.68
N LEU A 194 24.59 -1.36 7.87
CA LEU A 194 24.58 -2.11 6.62
C LEU A 194 25.37 -3.40 6.80
N TRP A 195 24.67 -4.52 6.70
CA TRP A 195 25.20 -5.85 6.88
C TRP A 195 25.51 -6.47 5.52
N ASP A 196 26.70 -7.05 5.38
CA ASP A 196 27.01 -7.92 4.25
C ASP A 196 26.61 -9.35 4.61
N LEU A 197 25.69 -9.93 3.83
CA LEU A 197 25.09 -11.23 4.14
C LEU A 197 26.05 -12.41 3.90
N LYS A 198 27.10 -12.20 3.09
CA LYS A 198 28.11 -13.22 2.82
C LYS A 198 29.08 -13.38 3.99
N SER A 199 29.52 -12.27 4.58
CA SER A 199 30.44 -12.23 5.73
C SER A 199 29.73 -12.23 7.08
N GLY A 200 28.44 -11.88 7.12
CA GLY A 200 27.67 -11.72 8.35
C GLY A 200 28.07 -10.51 9.19
N SER A 201 28.82 -9.56 8.62
CA SER A 201 29.41 -8.43 9.34
C SER A 201 28.85 -7.08 8.88
N ILE A 202 28.94 -6.07 9.74
CA ILE A 202 28.62 -4.69 9.39
C ILE A 202 29.75 -4.14 8.51
N VAL A 203 29.41 -3.70 7.30
CA VAL A 203 30.36 -3.10 6.34
C VAL A 203 30.27 -1.58 6.28
N GLY A 204 29.26 -0.99 6.94
CA GLY A 204 29.07 0.45 7.03
C GLY A 204 27.85 0.82 7.84
N SER A 205 27.64 2.11 8.07
CA SER A 205 26.43 2.61 8.73
C SER A 205 26.06 4.00 8.21
N PHE A 206 24.77 4.31 8.22
CA PHE A 206 24.24 5.64 7.90
C PHE A 206 23.88 6.37 9.18
N ILE A 207 24.45 7.57 9.38
CA ILE A 207 24.35 8.33 10.64
C ILE A 207 23.83 9.72 10.32
N GLY A 208 22.86 10.20 11.11
CA GLY A 208 22.37 11.57 11.00
C GLY A 208 20.99 11.83 11.59
N HIS A 209 20.21 10.79 11.91
CA HIS A 209 19.01 10.96 12.71
C HIS A 209 19.35 11.34 14.16
N SER A 210 18.47 12.11 14.81
CA SER A 210 18.62 12.49 16.22
C SER A 210 17.77 11.64 17.18
N GLY A 211 16.92 10.78 16.63
CA GLY A 211 16.13 9.79 17.36
C GLY A 211 16.16 8.41 16.69
N GLY A 212 15.52 7.45 17.35
CA GLY A 212 15.42 6.07 16.86
C GLY A 212 14.72 5.97 15.51
N ILE A 213 15.09 4.97 14.73
CA ILE A 213 14.67 4.80 13.33
C ILE A 213 13.60 3.71 13.26
N ASN A 214 12.36 4.10 12.98
CA ASN A 214 11.19 3.21 12.92
C ASN A 214 11.18 2.28 11.71
N ASN A 215 11.76 2.71 10.59
CA ASN A 215 11.66 2.02 9.30
C ASN A 215 12.85 2.33 8.42
N VAL A 216 13.24 1.35 7.61
CA VAL A 216 14.31 1.48 6.64
C VAL A 216 14.00 0.66 5.39
N GLN A 217 14.27 1.20 4.21
CA GLN A 217 14.02 0.51 2.94
C GLN A 217 14.99 0.95 1.85
N PHE A 218 15.48 0.00 1.05
CA PHE A 218 16.21 0.29 -0.18
C PHE A 218 15.26 0.78 -1.30
N SER A 219 15.77 1.65 -2.17
CA SER A 219 15.16 1.91 -3.48
C SER A 219 15.21 0.64 -4.35
N SER A 220 14.33 0.55 -5.36
CA SER A 220 14.25 -0.64 -6.22
C SER A 220 15.52 -0.88 -7.05
N ASP A 221 16.31 0.17 -7.30
CA ASP A 221 17.62 0.11 -7.97
C ASP A 221 18.79 -0.15 -6.99
N GLY A 222 18.53 -0.16 -5.68
CA GLY A 222 19.53 -0.40 -4.64
C GLY A 222 20.52 0.74 -4.42
N GLN A 223 20.35 1.90 -5.08
CA GLN A 223 21.28 3.02 -4.99
C GLN A 223 21.00 3.92 -3.77
N MET A 224 19.77 3.92 -3.27
CA MET A 224 19.36 4.77 -2.15
C MET A 224 18.72 3.95 -1.03
N ILE A 225 18.75 4.52 0.17
CA ILE A 225 17.93 4.10 1.31
C ILE A 225 17.02 5.24 1.72
N VAL A 226 15.81 4.92 2.12
CA VAL A 226 14.92 5.81 2.86
C VAL A 226 14.76 5.31 4.30
N SER A 227 14.77 6.23 5.26
CA SER A 227 14.54 5.92 6.67
C SER A 227 13.57 6.90 7.30
N SER A 228 12.76 6.42 8.25
CA SER A 228 11.83 7.24 9.02
C SER A 228 12.13 7.17 10.51
N SER A 229 12.00 8.28 11.23
CA SER A 229 12.54 8.41 12.59
C SER A 229 11.56 9.01 13.60
N LEU A 230 11.84 8.74 14.88
CA LEU A 230 11.22 9.38 16.03
C LEU A 230 11.51 10.87 16.11
N ASP A 231 12.58 11.34 15.45
CA ASP A 231 12.91 12.77 15.33
C ASP A 231 12.00 13.56 14.37
N LYS A 232 10.94 12.92 13.86
CA LYS A 232 9.93 13.51 12.96
C LYS A 232 10.44 13.78 11.54
N THR A 233 11.64 13.32 11.21
CA THR A 233 12.25 13.48 9.88
C THR A 233 12.31 12.17 9.11
N ILE A 234 12.55 12.30 7.81
CA ILE A 234 12.87 11.18 6.90
C ILE A 234 14.25 11.45 6.30
N GLY A 235 15.12 10.46 6.32
CA GLY A 235 16.42 10.51 5.67
C GLY A 235 16.38 9.81 4.31
N ILE A 236 16.99 10.42 3.29
CA ILE A 236 17.35 9.75 2.04
C ILE A 236 18.87 9.68 1.98
N TRP A 237 19.41 8.49 1.74
CA TRP A 237 20.84 8.20 1.85
C TRP A 237 21.35 7.58 0.57
N ASP A 238 22.58 7.93 0.19
CA ASP A 238 23.28 7.26 -0.91
C ASP A 238 23.94 5.98 -0.40
N VAL A 239 23.63 4.85 -1.02
CA VAL A 239 24.14 3.55 -0.59
C VAL A 239 25.63 3.40 -0.83
N HIS A 240 26.27 4.13 -1.74
CA HIS A 240 27.70 4.01 -1.99
C HIS A 240 28.55 4.92 -1.08
N SER A 241 28.26 6.22 -1.05
CA SER A 241 28.99 7.19 -0.23
C SER A 241 28.62 7.13 1.25
N ARG A 242 27.45 6.55 1.58
CA ARG A 242 26.87 6.52 2.93
C ARG A 242 26.47 7.90 3.46
N GLU A 243 26.39 8.88 2.58
CA GLU A 243 26.02 10.25 2.93
C GLU A 243 24.50 10.45 2.88
N ARG A 244 24.02 11.41 3.69
CA ARG A 244 22.62 11.85 3.68
C ARG A 244 22.40 12.79 2.50
N LEU A 245 21.70 12.32 1.47
CA LEU A 245 21.33 13.10 0.29
C LEU A 245 20.27 14.15 0.61
N LYS A 246 19.26 13.77 1.40
CA LYS A 246 18.15 14.64 1.80
C LYS A 246 17.69 14.35 3.22
N GLU A 247 17.23 15.41 3.87
CA GLU A 247 16.45 15.37 5.11
C GLU A 247 15.10 15.99 4.80
N LEU A 248 14.03 15.20 4.92
CA LEU A 248 12.67 15.64 4.64
C LEU A 248 12.00 16.02 5.96
N ILE A 249 11.68 17.30 6.09
CA ILE A 249 11.09 17.90 7.28
C ILE A 249 9.68 18.37 6.96
N GLY A 250 8.72 18.00 7.81
CA GLY A 250 7.35 18.53 7.71
C GLY A 250 6.32 17.81 8.57
N HIS A 251 6.54 16.54 8.92
CA HIS A 251 5.69 15.85 9.89
C HIS A 251 5.79 16.48 11.28
N ASN A 252 4.67 16.52 12.01
CA ASN A 252 4.58 17.17 13.33
C ASN A 252 4.85 16.22 14.49
N ASP A 253 4.95 14.92 14.20
CA ASP A 253 5.20 13.84 15.16
C ASP A 253 6.04 12.74 14.48
N MET A 254 6.43 11.71 15.24
CA MET A 254 7.29 10.62 14.77
C MET A 254 6.81 10.05 13.43
N VAL A 255 7.76 9.76 12.52
CA VAL A 255 7.44 9.16 11.22
C VAL A 255 7.56 7.64 11.35
N ILE A 256 6.46 6.95 11.07
CA ILE A 256 6.31 5.51 11.32
C ILE A 256 6.85 4.68 10.15
N ARG A 257 6.54 5.07 8.91
CA ARG A 257 7.06 4.43 7.68
C ARG A 257 7.37 5.47 6.62
N ALA A 258 8.36 5.19 5.78
CA ALA A 258 8.63 5.89 4.54
C ALA A 258 9.10 4.90 3.45
N GLU A 259 8.59 5.03 2.23
CA GLU A 259 8.89 4.12 1.13
C GLU A 259 8.99 4.88 -0.20
N PHE A 260 9.89 4.42 -1.07
CA PHE A 260 10.00 4.91 -2.43
C PHE A 260 8.80 4.50 -3.29
N SER A 261 8.37 5.36 -4.21
CA SER A 261 7.50 4.96 -5.31
C SER A 261 8.18 3.90 -6.19
N PRO A 262 7.42 3.09 -6.95
CA PRO A 262 8.00 2.06 -7.82
C PRO A 262 9.06 2.57 -8.81
N ASP A 263 8.96 3.85 -9.20
CA ASP A 263 9.89 4.54 -10.10
C ASP A 263 11.01 5.32 -9.37
N ASN A 264 11.13 5.19 -8.04
CA ASN A 264 12.08 5.88 -7.15
C ASN A 264 12.06 7.42 -7.21
N ARG A 265 11.07 8.06 -7.87
CA ARG A 265 11.01 9.53 -8.00
C ARG A 265 10.38 10.21 -6.80
N PHE A 266 9.55 9.49 -6.05
CA PHE A 266 8.86 10.00 -4.89
C PHE A 266 9.10 9.11 -3.67
N VAL A 267 8.90 9.67 -2.49
CA VAL A 267 8.75 8.94 -1.24
C VAL A 267 7.35 9.21 -0.70
N VAL A 268 6.67 8.17 -0.23
CA VAL A 268 5.48 8.31 0.60
C VAL A 268 5.86 8.05 2.05
N SER A 269 5.32 8.83 2.99
CA SER A 269 5.52 8.63 4.42
C SER A 269 4.22 8.73 5.21
N CYS A 270 4.19 8.06 6.36
CA CYS A 270 3.09 8.15 7.30
C CYS A 270 3.59 8.35 8.74
N SER A 271 2.77 8.99 9.58
CA SER A 271 3.21 9.47 10.90
C SER A 271 2.12 9.33 11.97
N SER A 272 2.55 9.42 13.23
CA SER A 272 1.69 9.61 14.39
C SER A 272 0.89 10.91 14.35
N ASP A 273 1.29 11.88 13.52
CA ASP A 273 0.54 13.11 13.26
C ASP A 273 -0.74 12.88 12.42
N ARG A 274 -1.02 11.62 12.05
CA ARG A 274 -2.22 11.17 11.30
C ARG A 274 -2.24 11.62 9.84
N THR A 275 -1.10 12.04 9.31
CA THR A 275 -0.97 12.51 7.92
C THR A 275 -0.12 11.54 7.10
N ILE A 276 -0.42 11.51 5.81
CA ILE A 276 0.43 10.90 4.79
C ILE A 276 1.06 12.05 3.99
N ARG A 277 2.34 11.96 3.69
CA ARG A 277 3.03 12.96 2.87
C ARG A 277 3.73 12.29 1.69
N ILE A 278 3.74 12.99 0.57
CA ILE A 278 4.44 12.57 -0.65
C ILE A 278 5.51 13.61 -0.93
N TRP A 279 6.73 13.14 -1.13
CA TRP A 279 7.93 13.94 -1.28
C TRP A 279 8.58 13.65 -2.61
N ASN A 280 9.14 14.66 -3.26
CA ASN A 280 9.95 14.45 -4.45
C ASN A 280 11.40 14.16 -4.03
N VAL A 281 11.96 13.03 -4.48
CA VAL A 281 13.30 12.56 -4.06
C VAL A 281 14.41 13.53 -4.47
N GLY A 282 14.39 14.01 -5.73
CA GLY A 282 15.46 14.89 -6.24
C GLY A 282 15.51 16.25 -5.55
N SER A 283 14.34 16.87 -5.32
CA SER A 283 14.27 18.20 -4.69
C SER A 283 14.23 18.15 -3.15
N GLY A 284 13.79 17.04 -2.56
CA GLY A 284 13.51 16.92 -1.12
C GLY A 284 12.27 17.68 -0.66
N LYS A 285 11.46 18.21 -1.57
CA LYS A 285 10.27 19.01 -1.23
C LYS A 285 9.02 18.14 -1.09
N GLU A 286 8.14 18.55 -0.18
CA GLU A 286 6.79 18.01 -0.10
C GLU A 286 5.98 18.40 -1.34
N VAL A 287 5.33 17.40 -1.95
CA VAL A 287 4.44 17.53 -3.11
C VAL A 287 2.98 17.44 -2.68
N LYS A 288 2.69 16.65 -1.64
CA LYS A 288 1.34 16.44 -1.15
C LYS A 288 1.31 16.14 0.35
N LYS A 289 0.30 16.68 1.02
CA LYS A 289 -0.17 16.25 2.33
C LYS A 289 -1.58 15.69 2.18
N ILE A 290 -1.82 14.51 2.75
CA ILE A 290 -3.10 13.81 2.72
C ILE A 290 -3.55 13.59 4.17
N GLU A 291 -4.80 13.96 4.44
CA GLU A 291 -5.45 13.85 5.75
C GLU A 291 -6.73 13.01 5.62
N GLY A 292 -7.15 12.36 6.70
CA GLY A 292 -8.44 11.67 6.76
C GLY A 292 -8.51 10.54 7.78
N HIS A 293 -7.38 9.94 8.14
CA HIS A 293 -7.30 9.01 9.28
C HIS A 293 -7.54 9.75 10.61
N SER A 294 -8.27 9.13 11.53
CA SER A 294 -8.53 9.69 12.86
C SER A 294 -7.54 9.22 13.92
N GLY A 295 -6.65 8.28 13.58
CA GLY A 295 -5.61 7.73 14.44
C GLY A 295 -4.22 7.74 13.78
N ILE A 296 -3.23 7.24 14.51
CA ILE A 296 -1.85 7.07 14.05
C ILE A 296 -1.85 6.18 12.80
N ILE A 297 -1.09 6.56 11.78
CA ILE A 297 -0.96 5.74 10.57
C ILE A 297 0.26 4.83 10.74
N SER A 298 -0.01 3.53 10.82
CA SER A 298 0.97 2.49 11.16
C SER A 298 1.76 1.98 9.95
N ALA A 299 1.17 2.03 8.76
CA ALA A 299 1.87 1.75 7.51
C ALA A 299 1.22 2.44 6.32
N VAL A 300 2.02 2.64 5.29
CA VAL A 300 1.64 3.18 3.99
C VAL A 300 2.40 2.43 2.90
N LYS A 301 1.75 2.12 1.78
CA LYS A 301 2.29 1.33 0.67
C LYS A 301 1.81 1.88 -0.67
N TYR A 302 2.72 1.99 -1.64
CA TYR A 302 2.35 2.21 -3.03
C TYR A 302 1.79 0.92 -3.64
N PHE A 303 0.77 1.08 -4.48
CA PHE A 303 0.44 0.04 -5.44
C PHE A 303 1.53 -0.07 -6.52
N PRO A 304 1.66 -1.23 -7.17
CA PRO A 304 2.62 -1.43 -8.26
C PRO A 304 2.46 -0.43 -9.41
N ASP A 305 1.25 0.10 -9.63
CA ASP A 305 0.96 1.11 -10.65
C ASP A 305 1.51 2.51 -10.34
N GLY A 306 1.96 2.76 -9.11
CA GLY A 306 2.45 4.06 -8.62
C GLY A 306 1.39 5.16 -8.53
N ASN A 307 0.14 4.88 -8.89
CA ASN A 307 -0.96 5.86 -8.92
C ASN A 307 -1.86 5.78 -7.68
N THR A 308 -1.83 4.65 -6.98
CA THR A 308 -2.61 4.42 -5.76
C THR A 308 -1.70 4.18 -4.56
N ILE A 309 -2.10 4.66 -3.40
CA ILE A 309 -1.47 4.33 -2.11
C ILE A 309 -2.52 3.69 -1.19
N ALA A 310 -2.14 2.65 -0.45
CA ALA A 310 -2.88 2.14 0.69
C ALA A 310 -2.23 2.61 2.00
N SER A 311 -3.04 2.94 2.99
CA SER A 311 -2.58 3.20 4.37
C SER A 311 -3.43 2.47 5.38
N CYS A 312 -2.83 2.09 6.51
CA CYS A 312 -3.56 1.51 7.63
C CYS A 312 -3.27 2.23 8.94
N SER A 313 -4.22 2.16 9.89
CA SER A 313 -4.18 3.02 11.07
C SER A 313 -4.70 2.34 12.35
N SER A 314 -4.35 2.95 13.49
CA SER A 314 -4.96 2.68 14.78
C SER A 314 -6.45 3.05 14.85
N ASP A 315 -6.98 3.77 13.86
CA ASP A 315 -8.42 3.97 13.67
C ASP A 315 -9.17 2.74 13.15
N LYS A 316 -8.45 1.61 12.97
CA LYS A 316 -8.97 0.29 12.56
C LYS A 316 -9.37 0.21 11.08
N THR A 317 -8.97 1.19 10.27
CA THR A 317 -9.34 1.28 8.85
C THR A 317 -8.11 1.18 7.95
N ILE A 318 -8.33 0.64 6.76
CA ILE A 318 -7.40 0.79 5.63
C ILE A 318 -8.03 1.81 4.68
N ARG A 319 -7.24 2.74 4.15
CA ARG A 319 -7.73 3.73 3.18
C ARG A 319 -6.86 3.70 1.93
N LEU A 320 -7.52 3.84 0.79
CA LEU A 320 -6.92 3.92 -0.53
C LEU A 320 -6.98 5.36 -1.02
N TRP A 321 -5.89 5.84 -1.60
CA TRP A 321 -5.73 7.23 -2.00
C TRP A 321 -5.21 7.33 -3.42
N ASP A 322 -5.77 8.26 -4.20
CA ASP A 322 -5.23 8.63 -5.49
C ASP A 322 -4.03 9.56 -5.29
N VAL A 323 -2.84 9.14 -5.76
CA VAL A 323 -1.57 9.84 -5.54
C VAL A 323 -1.61 11.28 -6.09
N LYS A 324 -2.24 11.47 -7.25
CA LYS A 324 -2.24 12.75 -7.97
C LYS A 324 -3.12 13.78 -7.28
N SER A 325 -4.34 13.39 -6.93
CA SER A 325 -5.36 14.27 -6.35
C SER A 325 -5.30 14.34 -4.82
N GLY A 326 -4.74 13.33 -4.16
CA GLY A 326 -4.77 13.16 -2.71
C GLY A 326 -6.16 12.80 -2.17
N ARG A 327 -7.12 12.44 -3.04
CA ARG A 327 -8.47 12.07 -2.63
C ARG A 327 -8.53 10.62 -2.17
N GLU A 328 -9.35 10.37 -1.17
CA GLU A 328 -9.70 9.01 -0.78
C GLU A 328 -10.52 8.34 -1.90
N ILE A 329 -10.05 7.18 -2.35
CA ILE A 329 -10.72 6.30 -3.31
C ILE A 329 -11.66 5.36 -2.57
N GLN A 330 -11.17 4.74 -1.48
CA GLN A 330 -11.91 3.73 -0.75
C GLN A 330 -11.49 3.65 0.72
N LYS A 331 -12.45 3.38 1.60
CA LYS A 331 -12.24 3.00 2.99
C LYS A 331 -12.62 1.54 3.20
N LEU A 332 -11.72 0.74 3.75
CA LEU A 332 -11.94 -0.66 4.11
C LEU A 332 -12.08 -0.77 5.62
N GLU A 333 -13.23 -1.30 6.05
CA GLU A 333 -13.58 -1.50 7.44
C GLU A 333 -13.75 -2.99 7.73
N GLY A 334 -13.44 -3.40 8.97
CA GLY A 334 -13.69 -4.76 9.43
C GLY A 334 -12.77 -5.23 10.54
N HIS A 335 -11.55 -4.68 10.65
CA HIS A 335 -10.68 -4.93 11.80
C HIS A 335 -11.27 -4.31 13.07
N PHE A 336 -11.06 -4.97 14.22
CA PHE A 336 -11.65 -4.56 15.50
C PHE A 336 -10.65 -3.82 16.42
N ARG A 337 -9.36 -3.91 16.10
CA ARG A 337 -8.26 -3.23 16.80
C ARG A 337 -7.30 -2.60 15.76
N TRP A 338 -6.19 -2.05 16.24
CA TRP A 338 -5.22 -1.36 15.40
C TRP A 338 -4.66 -2.26 14.32
N ILE A 339 -4.69 -1.78 13.09
CA ILE A 339 -3.99 -2.42 11.98
C ILE A 339 -2.53 -2.01 12.09
N THR A 340 -1.62 -2.96 12.09
CA THR A 340 -0.18 -2.75 12.40
C THR A 340 0.69 -2.78 11.14
N GLY A 341 0.25 -3.48 10.10
CA GLY A 341 0.96 -3.56 8.84
C GLY A 341 0.03 -3.93 7.69
N ILE A 342 0.45 -3.51 6.50
CA ILE A 342 -0.18 -3.87 5.22
C ILE A 342 0.88 -4.25 4.20
N ASP A 343 0.46 -4.99 3.18
CA ASP A 343 1.20 -5.22 1.96
C ASP A 343 0.24 -5.35 0.77
N ILE A 344 0.76 -5.14 -0.44
CA ILE A 344 0.00 -5.19 -1.69
C ILE A 344 0.65 -6.27 -2.56
N SER A 345 -0.15 -7.14 -3.17
CA SER A 345 0.34 -8.15 -4.11
C SER A 345 0.99 -7.49 -5.32
N SER A 346 1.93 -8.18 -5.97
CA SER A 346 2.69 -7.66 -7.12
C SER A 346 1.80 -7.32 -8.33
N ASP A 347 0.64 -7.96 -8.48
CA ASP A 347 -0.38 -7.62 -9.47
C ASP A 347 -1.27 -6.43 -9.06
N GLY A 348 -1.21 -6.01 -7.80
CA GLY A 348 -2.01 -4.93 -7.22
C GLY A 348 -3.49 -5.24 -7.03
N HIS A 349 -3.91 -6.50 -7.12
CA HIS A 349 -5.32 -6.93 -7.00
C HIS A 349 -5.69 -7.46 -5.61
N THR A 350 -4.70 -7.60 -4.72
CA THR A 350 -4.93 -8.05 -3.34
C THR A 350 -4.14 -7.21 -2.33
N ILE A 351 -4.79 -6.84 -1.24
CA ILE A 351 -4.18 -6.23 -0.07
C ILE A 351 -4.21 -7.25 1.06
N VAL A 352 -3.10 -7.40 1.78
CA VAL A 352 -3.06 -8.12 3.05
C VAL A 352 -2.89 -7.12 4.19
N SER A 353 -3.61 -7.32 5.29
CA SER A 353 -3.48 -6.52 6.50
C SER A 353 -3.33 -7.39 7.74
N GLY A 354 -2.39 -7.03 8.60
CA GLY A 354 -2.19 -7.62 9.92
C GLY A 354 -2.69 -6.68 11.01
N SER A 355 -3.29 -7.22 12.08
CA SER A 355 -3.88 -6.42 13.14
C SER A 355 -3.64 -6.96 14.55
N SER A 356 -3.75 -6.07 15.51
CA SER A 356 -3.75 -6.38 16.95
C SER A 356 -5.01 -7.11 17.42
N ASP A 357 -5.99 -7.34 16.53
CA ASP A 357 -7.18 -8.17 16.76
C ASP A 357 -6.94 -9.66 16.49
N PHE A 358 -5.69 -10.07 16.29
CA PHE A 358 -5.28 -11.46 16.05
C PHE A 358 -5.77 -11.99 14.70
N THR A 359 -6.01 -11.11 13.73
CA THR A 359 -6.39 -11.50 12.38
C THR A 359 -5.46 -10.95 11.32
N ILE A 360 -5.28 -11.74 10.26
CA ILE A 360 -4.80 -11.29 8.96
C ILE A 360 -6.00 -11.26 8.02
N ARG A 361 -6.18 -10.18 7.26
CA ARG A 361 -7.27 -10.07 6.29
C ARG A 361 -6.74 -9.87 4.89
N LEU A 362 -7.37 -10.55 3.95
CA LEU A 362 -7.14 -10.40 2.52
C LEU A 362 -8.30 -9.63 1.92
N TRP A 363 -7.99 -8.60 1.16
CA TRP A 363 -8.95 -7.76 0.47
C TRP A 363 -8.65 -7.83 -1.02
N SER A 364 -9.63 -8.12 -1.87
CA SER A 364 -9.42 -8.19 -3.31
C SER A 364 -10.42 -7.33 -4.08
N ASP A 365 -9.96 -6.73 -5.18
CA ASP A 365 -10.80 -6.01 -6.15
C ASP A 365 -11.34 -6.92 -7.26
N SER A 366 -10.87 -8.16 -7.32
CA SER A 366 -11.41 -9.17 -8.21
C SER A 366 -12.80 -9.57 -7.72
N ILE A 367 -13.76 -9.55 -8.65
CA ILE A 367 -15.08 -10.14 -8.40
C ILE A 367 -14.80 -11.61 -8.09
N SER A 368 -15.08 -12.05 -6.86
CA SER A 368 -15.14 -13.47 -6.54
C SER A 368 -16.12 -14.09 -7.53
N SER A 369 -15.60 -14.69 -8.59
CA SER A 369 -16.35 -15.61 -9.42
C SER A 369 -16.53 -16.86 -8.58
N ASN A 370 -17.48 -16.78 -7.65
CA ASN A 370 -18.07 -17.96 -7.04
C ASN A 370 -18.61 -18.80 -8.20
N LYS A 371 -17.88 -19.87 -8.51
CA LYS A 371 -18.42 -21.01 -9.24
C LYS A 371 -18.91 -22.03 -8.22
#